data_AF-A0A0R3X6X6-F1
#
_entry.id   AF-A0A0R3X6X6-F1
#
_cell.length_a   1.000
_cell.length_b   1.000
_cell.length_c   1.000
_cell.angle_alpha   90.00
_cell.angle_beta   90.00
_cell.angle_gamma   90.00
#
_symmetry.space_group_name_H-M   'P 1'
#
loop_
_entity.id
_entity.type
_entity.pdbx_description
1 polymer ?
#
loop_
_entity_poly.entity_id
_entity_poly.type
_entity_poly.pdbx_seq_one_letter_code
_entity_poly.pdbx_strand_id
1 'polypeptide(L)'
;LGYRRPDEHKKSLNREFHQRFPNVQLTLTKMRSLKLNLLSIALRMNLDLWIVAHAYVLFEKMVLKLFVCKSNRKLCAGAALLISAKLNDLKGPALPVFIQEIESELRISHRDLLRMEMAVFIGLEFCVLPSPAETQPHFAQIQKSLGVVSVPRRPSNASHSLEDDHVFTSTE
;
A
#
# COMPACT_ATOMS: atom_id res chain seq x y z
N LEU A 1 -29.47 18.53 -7.48
CA LEU A 1 -28.47 17.48 -7.84
C LEU A 1 -29.11 16.12 -7.61
N GLY A 2 -29.43 15.38 -8.68
CA GLY A 2 -30.25 14.17 -8.61
C GLY A 2 -29.57 13.02 -7.87
N TYR A 3 -30.24 12.48 -6.86
CA TYR A 3 -29.88 11.23 -6.20
C TYR A 3 -29.81 10.11 -7.25
N ARG A 4 -28.62 9.56 -7.49
CA ARG A 4 -28.46 8.33 -8.27
C ARG A 4 -28.53 7.14 -7.34
N ARG A 5 -29.26 6.10 -7.76
CA ARG A 5 -29.28 4.83 -7.04
C ARG A 5 -27.84 4.30 -6.91
N PRO A 6 -27.44 3.73 -5.75
CA PRO A 6 -26.06 3.26 -5.52
C PRO A 6 -25.52 2.34 -6.63
N ASP A 7 -26.38 1.49 -7.18
CA ASP A 7 -26.03 0.56 -8.27
C ASP A 7 -25.73 1.28 -9.58
N GLU A 8 -26.46 2.34 -9.90
CA GLU A 8 -26.22 3.14 -11.10
C GLU A 8 -24.93 3.94 -10.98
N HIS A 9 -24.66 4.49 -9.80
CA HIS A 9 -23.40 5.19 -9.52
C HIS A 9 -22.20 4.25 -9.68
N LYS A 10 -22.25 3.05 -9.09
CA LYS A 10 -21.22 2.02 -9.25
C LYS A 10 -21.02 1.60 -10.71
N LYS A 11 -22.10 1.41 -11.48
CA LYS A 11 -22.02 1.08 -12.91
C LYS A 11 -21.38 2.21 -13.71
N SER A 12 -21.74 3.46 -13.42
CA SER A 12 -21.16 4.65 -14.05
C SER A 12 -19.65 4.74 -13.82
N LEU A 13 -19.19 4.58 -12.57
CA LEU A 13 -17.77 4.63 -12.23
C LEU A 13 -16.96 3.53 -12.90
N ASN A 14 -17.49 2.30 -12.97
CA ASN A 14 -16.80 1.21 -13.67
C ASN A 14 -16.77 1.42 -15.18
N ARG A 15 -17.82 2.03 -15.76
CA ARG A 15 -17.85 2.38 -17.19
C ARG A 15 -16.78 3.42 -17.52
N GLU A 16 -16.70 4.49 -16.73
CA GLU A 16 -15.68 5.54 -16.90
C GLU A 16 -14.27 4.97 -16.73
N PHE A 17 -14.06 4.12 -15.72
CA PHE A 17 -12.79 3.43 -15.53
C PHE A 17 -12.40 2.58 -16.74
N HIS A 18 -13.34 1.81 -17.29
CA HIS A 18 -13.08 0.99 -18.47
C HIS A 18 -12.86 1.82 -19.75
N GLN A 19 -13.57 2.95 -19.91
CA GLN A 19 -13.31 3.88 -21.01
C GLN A 19 -11.90 4.46 -20.95
N ARG A 20 -11.42 4.79 -19.74
CA ARG A 20 -10.06 5.31 -19.53
C ARG A 20 -8.97 4.24 -19.65
N PHE A 21 -9.28 3.00 -19.25
CA PHE A 21 -8.34 1.88 -19.21
C PHE A 21 -8.93 0.63 -19.89
N PRO A 22 -9.10 0.63 -21.22
CA PRO A 22 -9.85 -0.41 -21.93
C PRO A 22 -9.21 -1.80 -21.84
N ASN A 23 -7.88 -1.86 -21.75
CA ASN A 23 -7.14 -3.13 -21.70
C ASN A 23 -7.03 -3.72 -20.28
N VAL A 24 -7.41 -2.96 -19.24
CA VAL A 24 -7.34 -3.44 -17.86
C VAL A 24 -8.44 -4.47 -17.62
N GLN A 25 -8.06 -5.70 -17.28
CA GLN A 25 -8.99 -6.82 -17.03
C GLN A 25 -9.54 -6.84 -15.58
N LEU A 26 -9.55 -5.70 -14.91
CA LEU A 26 -9.97 -5.53 -13.52
C LEU A 26 -10.90 -4.32 -13.40
N THR A 27 -12.07 -4.50 -12.78
CA THR A 27 -12.97 -3.36 -12.55
C THR A 27 -12.48 -2.51 -11.38
N LEU A 28 -12.82 -1.21 -11.38
CA LEU A 28 -12.50 -0.28 -10.29
C LEU A 28 -13.02 -0.79 -8.94
N THR A 29 -14.25 -1.31 -8.90
CA THR A 29 -14.80 -1.89 -7.67
C THR A 29 -13.95 -3.05 -7.16
N LYS A 30 -13.46 -3.92 -8.05
CA LYS A 30 -12.65 -5.08 -7.64
C LYS A 30 -11.25 -4.68 -7.19
N MET A 31 -10.65 -3.69 -7.84
CA MET A 31 -9.39 -3.08 -7.40
C MET A 31 -9.52 -2.50 -5.99
N ARG A 32 -10.56 -1.68 -5.74
CA ARG A 32 -10.84 -1.11 -4.41
C ARG A 32 -11.10 -2.19 -3.35
N SER A 33 -11.85 -3.24 -3.70
CA SER A 33 -12.10 -4.36 -2.81
C SER A 33 -10.81 -5.08 -2.40
N LEU A 34 -9.90 -5.33 -3.34
CA LEU A 34 -8.61 -5.97 -3.03
C LEU A 34 -7.76 -5.06 -2.14
N LYS A 35 -7.70 -3.76 -2.43
CA LYS A 35 -7.03 -2.78 -1.59
C LYS A 35 -7.55 -2.83 -0.14
N LEU A 36 -8.87 -2.84 0.06
CA LEU A 36 -9.47 -2.97 1.39
C LEU A 36 -9.10 -4.30 2.09
N ASN A 37 -8.99 -5.42 1.37
CA ASN A 37 -8.51 -6.67 1.94
C ASN A 37 -7.06 -6.54 2.44
N LEU A 38 -6.18 -5.88 1.67
CA LEU A 38 -4.79 -5.62 2.11
C LEU A 38 -4.73 -4.76 3.37
N LEU A 39 -5.55 -3.70 3.44
CA LEU A 39 -5.65 -2.87 4.64
C LEU A 39 -6.17 -3.68 5.84
N SER A 40 -7.16 -4.56 5.65
CA SER A 40 -7.67 -5.41 6.72
C SER A 40 -6.59 -6.33 7.31
N ILE A 41 -5.77 -6.95 6.45
CA ILE A 41 -4.63 -7.78 6.92
C ILE A 41 -3.67 -6.93 7.75
N ALA A 42 -3.26 -5.78 7.23
CA ALA A 42 -2.33 -4.89 7.91
C ALA A 42 -2.85 -4.42 9.28
N LEU A 43 -4.13 -4.08 9.39
CA LEU A 43 -4.74 -3.70 10.66
C LEU A 43 -4.77 -4.86 11.66
N ARG A 44 -5.11 -6.08 11.22
CA ARG A 44 -5.10 -7.28 12.09
C ARG A 44 -3.70 -7.64 12.59
N MET A 45 -2.68 -7.34 11.78
CA MET A 45 -1.27 -7.57 12.10
C MET A 45 -0.57 -6.35 12.72
N ASN A 46 -1.29 -5.26 12.95
CA ASN A 46 -0.76 -3.99 13.46
C ASN A 46 0.48 -3.48 12.68
N LEU A 47 0.42 -3.56 11.35
CA LEU A 47 1.48 -3.06 10.47
C LEU A 47 1.40 -1.55 10.27
N ASP A 48 2.53 -0.92 9.96
CA ASP A 48 2.57 0.49 9.56
C ASP A 48 1.70 0.71 8.30
N LEU A 49 0.85 1.74 8.34
CA LEU A 49 0.00 2.11 7.20
C LEU A 49 0.83 2.51 5.96
N TRP A 50 2.09 2.91 6.13
CA TRP A 50 3.03 3.14 5.04
C TRP A 50 3.25 1.88 4.20
N ILE A 51 3.29 0.70 4.83
CA ILE A 51 3.40 -0.59 4.13
C ILE A 51 2.20 -0.80 3.20
N VAL A 52 1.00 -0.45 3.65
CA VAL A 52 -0.23 -0.59 2.85
C VAL A 52 -0.26 0.44 1.72
N ALA A 53 0.11 1.69 2.00
CA ALA A 53 0.21 2.74 0.99
C ALA A 53 1.23 2.35 -0.10
N HIS A 54 2.37 1.81 0.30
CA HIS A 54 3.39 1.29 -0.59
C HIS A 54 2.84 0.15 -1.46
N ALA A 55 2.16 -0.83 -0.85
CA ALA A 55 1.55 -1.96 -1.57
C ALA A 55 0.48 -1.51 -2.58
N TYR A 56 -0.27 -0.46 -2.25
CA TYR A 56 -1.26 0.12 -3.17
C TYR A 56 -0.62 0.67 -4.44
N VAL A 57 0.53 1.34 -4.32
CA VAL A 57 1.28 1.86 -5.48
C VAL A 57 1.78 0.71 -6.34
N LEU A 58 2.42 -0.31 -5.73
CA LEU A 58 2.92 -1.48 -6.47
C LEU A 58 1.78 -2.19 -7.22
N PHE A 59 0.63 -2.38 -6.56
CA PHE A 59 -0.53 -3.02 -7.17
C PHE A 59 -1.10 -2.20 -8.34
N GLU A 60 -1.23 -0.89 -8.20
CA GLU A 60 -1.70 -0.03 -9.28
C GLU A 60 -0.72 0.03 -10.46
N LYS A 61 0.59 0.07 -10.19
CA LYS A 61 1.62 -0.03 -11.25
C LYS A 61 1.49 -1.32 -12.05
N MET A 62 1.28 -2.46 -11.39
CA MET A 62 1.04 -3.73 -12.08
C MET A 62 -0.26 -3.72 -12.90
N VAL A 63 -1.33 -3.10 -12.40
CA VAL A 63 -2.59 -2.94 -13.15
C VAL A 63 -2.36 -2.11 -14.41
N LEU A 64 -1.64 -0.99 -14.30
CA LEU A 64 -1.34 -0.10 -15.43
C LEU A 64 -0.39 -0.74 -16.45
N LYS A 65 0.54 -1.60 -16.01
CA LYS A 65 1.39 -2.42 -16.88
C LYS A 65 0.65 -3.61 -17.52
N LEU A 66 -0.67 -3.75 -17.29
CA LEU A 66 -1.50 -4.89 -17.77
C LEU A 66 -1.02 -6.26 -17.28
N PHE A 67 -0.21 -6.30 -16.22
CA PHE A 67 0.27 -7.53 -15.59
C PHE A 67 -0.86 -8.25 -14.82
N VAL A 68 -1.90 -7.51 -14.42
CA VAL A 68 -3.02 -8.02 -13.62
C VAL A 68 -4.20 -8.44 -14.50
N CYS A 69 -4.64 -9.69 -14.31
CA CYS A 69 -5.80 -10.28 -14.94
C CYS A 69 -6.72 -11.00 -13.95
N LYS A 70 -7.83 -11.56 -14.44
CA LYS A 70 -8.86 -12.20 -13.60
C LYS A 70 -8.30 -13.35 -12.74
N SER A 71 -7.37 -14.14 -13.27
CA SER A 71 -6.81 -15.32 -12.61
C SER A 71 -5.74 -14.97 -11.57
N ASN A 72 -4.93 -13.92 -11.79
CA ASN A 72 -3.79 -13.60 -10.93
C ASN A 72 -4.01 -12.40 -9.98
N ARG A 73 -5.06 -11.58 -10.15
CA ARG A 73 -5.26 -10.33 -9.37
C ARG A 73 -5.13 -10.42 -7.86
N LYS A 74 -5.51 -11.56 -7.27
CA LYS A 74 -5.36 -11.80 -5.83
C LYS A 74 -3.91 -12.11 -5.45
N LEU A 75 -3.25 -12.95 -6.24
CA LEU A 75 -1.82 -13.23 -6.10
C LEU A 75 -1.00 -11.95 -6.25
N CYS A 76 -1.29 -11.11 -7.25
CA CYS A 76 -0.59 -9.83 -7.45
C CYS A 76 -0.81 -8.87 -6.27
N ALA A 77 -2.04 -8.75 -5.75
CA ALA A 77 -2.33 -7.92 -4.59
C ALA A 77 -1.60 -8.41 -3.33
N GLY A 78 -1.63 -9.72 -3.07
CA GLY A 78 -0.91 -10.33 -1.95
C GLY A 78 0.61 -10.18 -2.09
N ALA A 79 1.16 -10.38 -3.29
CA ALA A 79 2.58 -10.22 -3.56
C ALA A 79 3.03 -8.77 -3.38
N ALA A 80 2.24 -7.78 -3.81
CA ALA A 80 2.52 -6.37 -3.55
C ALA A 80 2.66 -6.10 -2.05
N LEU A 81 1.72 -6.60 -1.24
CA LEU A 81 1.76 -6.42 0.21
C LEU A 81 2.95 -7.16 0.87
N LEU A 82 3.23 -8.39 0.40
CA LEU A 82 4.37 -9.19 0.89
C LEU A 82 5.70 -8.48 0.63
N ILE A 83 5.92 -7.98 -0.59
CA ILE A 83 7.10 -7.21 -0.98
C ILE A 83 7.21 -5.96 -0.12
N SER A 84 6.12 -5.18 -0.02
CA SER A 84 6.12 -3.96 0.78
C SER A 84 6.47 -4.21 2.24
N ALA A 85 5.97 -5.28 2.85
CA ALA A 85 6.29 -5.59 4.25
C ALA A 85 7.75 -6.04 4.43
N LYS A 86 8.27 -6.89 3.53
CA LYS A 86 9.68 -7.33 3.58
C LYS A 86 10.65 -6.16 3.44
N LEU A 87 10.34 -5.21 2.56
CA LEU A 87 11.14 -3.99 2.37
C LEU A 87 11.05 -3.02 3.55
N ASN A 88 10.05 -3.17 4.43
CA ASN A 88 9.91 -2.45 5.69
C ASN A 88 10.23 -3.37 6.89
N ASP A 89 11.26 -4.22 6.74
CA ASP A 89 11.84 -5.05 7.80
C ASP A 89 10.97 -6.15 8.42
N LEU A 90 9.85 -6.55 7.79
CA LEU A 90 9.10 -7.73 8.23
C LEU A 90 9.86 -9.02 7.90
N LYS A 91 10.43 -9.67 8.93
CA LYS A 91 11.31 -10.84 8.82
C LYS A 91 11.17 -11.79 10.02
N GLY A 92 11.88 -12.93 9.96
CA GLY A 92 11.93 -13.88 11.06
C GLY A 92 10.57 -14.55 11.35
N PRO A 93 10.24 -14.85 12.63
CA PRO A 93 9.03 -15.59 13.01
C PRO A 93 7.71 -14.92 12.61
N ALA A 94 7.71 -13.60 12.39
CA ALA A 94 6.52 -12.87 11.95
C ALA A 94 6.16 -13.14 10.47
N LEU A 95 7.15 -13.50 9.64
CA LEU A 95 6.95 -13.64 8.19
C LEU A 95 6.03 -14.82 7.81
N PRO A 96 6.18 -16.03 8.37
CA PRO A 96 5.25 -17.13 8.08
C PRO A 96 3.81 -16.81 8.50
N VAL A 97 3.61 -16.18 9.66
CA VAL A 97 2.28 -15.76 10.14
C VAL A 97 1.66 -14.75 9.18
N PHE A 98 2.45 -13.78 8.73
CA PHE A 98 1.99 -12.79 7.76
C PHE A 98 1.60 -13.40 6.41
N ILE A 99 2.37 -14.37 5.92
CA ILE A 99 2.05 -15.12 4.68
C ILE A 99 0.71 -15.87 4.87
N GLN A 100 0.50 -16.52 6.01
CA GLN A 100 -0.75 -17.21 6.32
C GLN A 100 -1.94 -16.24 6.36
N GLU A 101 -1.75 -15.02 6.87
CA GLU A 101 -2.79 -14.00 6.88
C GLU A 101 -3.19 -13.52 5.48
N ILE A 102 -2.20 -13.34 4.60
CA ILE A 102 -2.43 -13.05 3.19
C ILE A 102 -3.16 -14.22 2.51
N GLU A 103 -2.73 -15.44 2.77
CA GLU A 103 -3.32 -16.66 2.21
C GLU A 103 -4.81 -16.77 2.55
N SER A 104 -5.14 -16.60 3.82
CA SER A 104 -6.50 -16.69 4.36
C SER A 104 -7.42 -15.62 3.79
N GLU A 105 -7.03 -14.35 3.90
CA GLU A 105 -7.86 -13.22 3.46
C GLU A 105 -8.12 -13.27 1.95
N LEU A 106 -7.08 -13.53 1.15
CA LEU A 106 -7.19 -13.51 -0.30
C LEU A 106 -7.67 -14.83 -0.89
N ARG A 107 -7.68 -15.92 -0.10
CA ARG A 107 -7.99 -17.29 -0.54
C ARG A 107 -7.12 -17.69 -1.74
N ILE A 108 -5.81 -17.65 -1.53
CA ILE A 108 -4.77 -18.04 -2.49
C ILE A 108 -3.89 -19.14 -1.85
N SER A 109 -2.85 -19.64 -2.54
CA SER A 109 -1.89 -20.58 -1.97
C SER A 109 -0.60 -19.83 -1.60
N HIS A 110 0.01 -20.11 -0.43
CA HIS A 110 1.35 -19.57 -0.12
C HIS A 110 2.38 -19.91 -1.20
N ARG A 111 2.33 -21.12 -1.78
CA ARG A 111 3.29 -21.55 -2.81
C ARG A 111 3.19 -20.66 -4.05
N ASP A 112 1.98 -20.38 -4.49
CA ASP A 112 1.76 -19.54 -5.67
C ASP A 112 1.98 -18.05 -5.35
N LEU A 113 1.73 -17.63 -4.11
CA LEU A 113 2.06 -16.29 -3.63
C LEU A 113 3.58 -16.03 -3.71
N LEU A 114 4.41 -16.97 -3.24
CA LEU A 114 5.87 -16.85 -3.31
C LEU A 114 6.40 -16.86 -4.75
N ARG A 115 5.79 -17.64 -5.64
CA ARG A 115 6.11 -17.57 -7.08
C ARG A 115 5.72 -16.22 -7.68
N MET A 116 4.54 -15.71 -7.31
CA MET A 116 4.06 -14.42 -7.77
C MET A 116 4.96 -13.29 -7.27
N GLU A 117 5.46 -13.34 -6.03
CA GLU A 117 6.42 -12.36 -5.51
C GLU A 117 7.58 -12.15 -6.48
N MET A 118 8.24 -13.24 -6.92
CA MET A 118 9.34 -13.14 -7.89
C MET A 118 8.86 -12.60 -9.25
N ALA A 119 7.70 -13.04 -9.72
CA ALA A 119 7.14 -12.53 -10.98
C ALA A 119 6.80 -11.03 -10.91
N VAL A 120 6.40 -10.51 -9.74
CA VAL A 120 6.14 -9.08 -9.53
C VAL A 120 7.43 -8.27 -9.56
N PHE A 121 8.51 -8.74 -8.93
CA PHE A 121 9.83 -8.09 -9.06
C PHE A 121 10.22 -7.92 -10.53
N ILE A 122 10.07 -8.98 -11.32
CA ILE A 122 10.39 -8.97 -12.76
C ILE A 122 9.42 -8.04 -13.52
N GLY A 123 8.10 -8.17 -13.29
CA GLY A 123 7.08 -7.37 -13.98
C GLY A 123 7.16 -5.86 -13.67
N LEU A 124 7.69 -5.51 -12.50
CA LEU A 124 7.99 -4.14 -12.11
C LEU A 124 9.42 -3.71 -12.47
N GLU A 125 10.20 -4.53 -13.16
CA GLU A 125 11.60 -4.24 -13.53
C GLU A 125 12.45 -3.85 -12.31
N PHE A 126 12.20 -4.51 -11.18
CA PHE A 126 12.79 -4.23 -9.87
C PHE A 126 12.55 -2.80 -9.34
N CYS A 127 11.69 -2.00 -9.98
CA CYS A 127 11.23 -0.70 -9.48
C CYS A 127 10.16 -0.84 -8.37
N VAL A 128 10.53 -1.53 -7.28
CA VAL A 128 9.65 -1.83 -6.13
C VAL A 128 9.77 -0.83 -4.98
N LEU A 129 10.50 0.27 -5.18
CA LEU A 129 10.64 1.37 -4.22
C LEU A 129 10.06 2.66 -4.87
N PRO A 130 8.72 2.84 -4.85
CA PRO A 130 8.10 4.08 -5.26
C PRO A 130 8.59 5.25 -4.41
N SER A 131 8.59 6.42 -5.03
CA SER A 131 8.93 7.66 -4.36
C SER A 131 7.89 8.00 -3.27
N PRO A 132 8.28 8.82 -2.27
CA PRO A 132 7.31 9.37 -1.31
C PRO A 132 6.18 10.14 -1.99
N ALA A 133 6.43 10.81 -3.12
CA ALA A 133 5.40 11.53 -3.87
C ALA A 133 4.29 10.61 -4.41
N GLU A 134 4.63 9.37 -4.75
CA GLU A 134 3.65 8.35 -5.17
C GLU A 134 2.92 7.72 -3.98
N THR A 135 3.61 7.55 -2.85
CA THR A 135 3.09 6.81 -1.68
C THR A 135 2.24 7.68 -0.75
N GLN A 136 2.64 8.94 -0.55
CA GLN A 136 2.01 9.87 0.39
C GLN A 136 0.50 10.09 0.15
N PRO A 137 0.00 10.21 -1.09
CA PRO A 137 -1.44 10.38 -1.32
C PRO A 137 -2.26 9.18 -0.84
N HIS A 138 -1.75 7.96 -1.03
CA HIS A 138 -2.41 6.75 -0.53
C HIS A 138 -2.37 6.66 0.99
N PHE A 139 -1.24 7.00 1.59
CA PHE A 139 -1.09 7.05 3.05
C PHE A 139 -2.11 8.02 3.68
N ALA A 140 -2.15 9.26 3.18
CA ALA A 140 -3.10 10.28 3.66
C ALA A 140 -4.57 9.84 3.46
N GLN A 141 -4.88 9.16 2.35
CA GLN A 141 -6.22 8.64 2.09
C GLN A 141 -6.60 7.53 3.08
N ILE A 142 -5.68 6.62 3.42
CA ILE A 142 -5.91 5.55 4.39
C ILE A 142 -6.16 6.17 5.77
N GLN A 143 -5.30 7.09 6.21
CA GLN A 143 -5.44 7.81 7.47
C GLN A 143 -6.81 8.50 7.59
N LYS A 144 -7.20 9.26 6.56
CA LYS A 144 -8.52 9.91 6.50
C LYS A 144 -9.66 8.90 6.59
N SER A 145 -9.54 7.75 5.93
CA SER A 145 -10.59 6.71 5.92
C SER A 145 -10.73 6.01 7.28
N LEU A 146 -9.65 5.95 8.06
CA LEU A 146 -9.65 5.38 9.42
C LEU A 146 -10.00 6.41 10.50
N GLY A 147 -10.27 7.67 10.13
CA GLY A 147 -10.47 8.75 11.11
C GLY A 147 -9.20 9.16 11.86
N VAL A 148 -8.03 8.67 11.43
CA VAL A 148 -6.73 9.03 11.99
C VAL A 148 -6.32 10.35 11.33
N VAL A 149 -6.86 11.47 11.79
CA VAL A 149 -6.44 12.78 11.31
C VAL A 149 -5.07 13.08 11.91
N SER A 150 -4.00 12.89 11.13
CA SER A 150 -2.68 13.41 11.49
C SER A 150 -2.67 14.93 11.31
N VAL A 151 -2.49 15.66 12.40
CA VAL A 151 -2.06 17.07 12.36
C VAL A 151 -0.78 17.13 11.52
N PRO A 152 -0.64 18.07 10.57
CA PRO A 152 0.61 18.24 9.84
C PRO A 152 1.70 18.57 10.87
N ARG A 153 2.72 17.71 11.01
CA ARG A 153 3.95 18.09 11.70
C ARG A 153 4.56 19.23 10.88
N ARG A 154 4.44 20.47 11.38
CA ARG A 154 5.22 21.60 10.87
C ARG A 154 6.70 21.21 10.89
N PRO A 155 7.48 21.51 9.85
CA PRO A 155 8.92 21.48 9.99
C PRO A 155 9.27 22.52 11.06
N SER A 156 9.89 22.06 12.16
CA SER A 156 10.51 22.94 13.14
C SER A 156 11.67 23.64 12.43
N ASN A 157 11.44 24.88 11.97
CA ASN A 157 12.53 25.80 11.71
C ASN A 157 13.16 26.14 13.05
N ALA A 158 14.21 25.39 13.42
CA ALA A 158 15.18 25.82 14.41
C ALA A 158 16.49 26.03 13.64
N SER A 159 16.59 27.19 13.00
CA SER A 159 17.86 27.74 12.56
C SER A 159 18.59 28.29 13.78
N HIS A 160 19.80 27.79 13.97
CA HIS A 160 20.88 28.30 14.81
C HIS A 160 20.91 29.83 15.02
N SER A 161 21.12 30.23 16.28
CA SER A 161 21.99 31.34 16.75
C SER A 161 22.29 31.07 18.23
N LEU A 162 23.47 30.53 18.55
CA LEU A 162 24.58 31.23 19.24
C LEU A 162 24.20 31.75 20.64
N GLU A 163 24.73 31.10 21.69
CA GLU A 163 25.30 31.76 22.87
C GLU A 163 26.05 30.73 23.76
N ASP A 164 27.37 30.91 23.75
CA ASP A 164 28.40 30.72 24.78
C ASP A 164 28.70 29.37 25.46
N ASP A 165 29.90 28.89 25.12
CA ASP A 165 30.77 28.06 25.93
C ASP A 165 31.03 28.69 27.32
N HIS A 166 30.80 27.93 28.39
CA HIS A 166 31.75 27.82 29.50
C HIS A 166 31.41 26.59 30.35
N VAL A 167 32.11 25.49 30.05
CA VAL A 167 32.29 24.36 30.96
C VAL A 167 33.59 24.59 31.72
N PHE A 168 33.51 24.75 33.04
CA PHE A 168 34.58 24.27 33.93
C PHE A 168 33.96 23.86 35.27
N THR A 169 33.88 22.54 35.47
CA THR A 169 33.72 21.92 36.79
C THR A 169 34.88 20.96 36.99
N SER A 170 35.64 21.15 38.07
CA SER A 170 36.16 20.13 39.01
C SER A 170 36.97 20.89 40.08
N THR A 171 36.55 20.94 41.34
CA THR A 171 37.02 20.07 42.44
C THR A 171 38.50 19.71 42.37
N GLU A 172 39.31 20.35 43.22
CA GLU A 172 39.91 19.80 44.45
C GLU A 172 40.03 20.92 45.50
#